data_AF-A0AAV0PCQ9-F1
#
_entry.id   AF-A0AAV0PCQ9-F1
#
_cell.length_a   1.000
_cell.length_b   1.000
_cell.length_c   1.000
_cell.angle_alpha   90.00
_cell.angle_beta   90.00
_cell.angle_gamma   90.00
#
_symmetry.space_group_name_H-M   'P 1'
#
loop_
_entity.id
_entity.type
_entity.pdbx_description
1 polymer ?
#
loop_
_entity_poly.entity_id
_entity_poly.type
_entity_poly.pdbx_seq_one_letter_code
_entity_poly.pdbx_strand_id
1 'polypeptide(L)'
;VVGAVVSITGVSSTVTSFGTTVRSDLVLQNENHMFLDISLWSDIARNLNGQELAVLGRSGPVMLAVCSLRVTGATKGGYSLTSTPGTRCVLNPVSEM
;
A
#
# COMPACT_ATOMS: atom_id res chain seq x y z
N VAL A 1 7.01 -0.17 -7.73
CA VAL A 1 5.90 -1.13 -7.93
C VAL A 1 4.68 -0.35 -8.38
N VAL A 2 3.97 -0.82 -9.38
CA VAL A 2 2.69 -0.26 -9.81
C VAL A 2 1.69 -1.41 -9.91
N GLY A 3 0.47 -1.21 -9.42
CA GLY A 3 -0.58 -2.22 -9.49
C GLY A 3 -1.94 -1.68 -9.07
N ALA A 4 -2.99 -2.43 -9.40
CA ALA A 4 -4.34 -2.15 -8.93
C ALA A 4 -4.46 -2.57 -7.47
N VAL A 5 -5.08 -1.74 -6.64
CA VAL A 5 -5.40 -2.08 -5.25
C VAL A 5 -6.55 -3.08 -5.25
N VAL A 6 -6.28 -4.30 -4.79
CA VAL A 6 -7.27 -5.40 -4.75
C VAL A 6 -7.96 -5.45 -3.39
N SER A 7 -7.20 -5.22 -2.32
CA SER A 7 -7.75 -5.19 -0.97
C SER A 7 -6.89 -4.35 -0.04
N ILE A 8 -7.52 -3.86 1.02
CA ILE A 8 -6.86 -3.22 2.15
C ILE A 8 -7.25 -4.04 3.38
N THR A 9 -6.26 -4.57 4.06
CA THR A 9 -6.44 -5.44 5.20
C THR A 9 -5.75 -4.84 6.42
N GLY A 10 -6.37 -4.96 7.59
CA GLY A 10 -5.73 -4.63 8.87
C GLY A 10 -5.16 -3.22 8.97
N VAL A 11 -6.04 -2.23 9.20
CA VAL A 11 -5.59 -0.96 9.78
C VAL A 11 -5.42 -1.19 11.28
N SER A 12 -4.18 -1.16 11.76
CA SER A 12 -3.88 -1.26 13.18
C SER A 12 -3.15 -0.02 13.65
N SER A 13 -3.45 0.40 14.88
CA SER A 13 -2.79 1.53 15.53
C SER A 13 -2.31 1.05 16.89
N THR A 14 -1.02 1.25 17.17
CA THR A 14 -0.39 0.92 18.43
C THR A 14 0.18 2.18 19.04
N VAL A 15 -0.23 2.51 20.27
CA VAL A 15 0.34 3.63 21.03
C VAL A 15 1.62 3.14 21.69
N THR A 16 2.73 3.82 21.41
CA THR A 16 4.03 3.56 22.03
C THR A 16 4.45 4.76 22.87
N SER A 17 5.46 4.62 23.72
CA SER A 17 6.06 5.73 24.49
C SER A 17 6.61 6.85 23.61
N PHE A 18 6.82 6.58 22.31
CA PHE A 18 7.36 7.52 21.32
C PHE A 18 6.29 8.08 20.37
N GLY A 19 5.00 7.76 20.62
CA GLY A 19 3.87 8.20 19.81
C GLY A 19 3.06 7.04 19.23
N THR A 20 2.05 7.38 18.41
CA THR A 20 1.19 6.39 17.76
C THR A 20 1.87 5.86 16.51
N THR A 21 2.06 4.54 16.43
CA THR A 21 2.46 3.84 15.21
C THR A 21 1.22 3.29 14.53
N VAL A 22 1.01 3.66 13.27
CA VAL A 22 -0.11 3.15 12.45
C VAL A 22 0.46 2.19 11.42
N ARG A 23 -0.24 1.10 11.17
CA ARG A 23 0.06 0.15 10.09
C ARG A 23 -1.18 -0.07 9.25
N SER A 24 -1.00 -0.12 7.93
CA SER A 24 -2.03 -0.57 7.00
C SER A 24 -1.42 -1.59 6.06
N ASP A 25 -2.05 -2.75 5.93
CA ASP A 25 -1.67 -3.75 4.94
C ASP A 25 -2.56 -3.60 3.71
N LEU A 26 -2.00 -3.79 2.52
CA LEU A 26 -2.72 -3.74 1.26
C LEU A 26 -2.17 -4.75 0.27
N VAL A 27 -3.04 -5.22 -0.62
CA VAL A 27 -2.67 -6.15 -1.68
C VAL A 27 -2.79 -5.43 -3.02
N LEU A 28 -1.68 -5.39 -3.75
CA LEU A 28 -1.67 -4.95 -5.14
C LEU A 28 -1.66 -6.15 -6.08
N GLN A 29 -2.36 -6.02 -7.20
CA GLN A 29 -2.17 -6.89 -8.35
C GLN A 29 -1.49 -6.11 -9.48
N ASN A 30 -0.37 -6.61 -9.97
CA ASN A 30 0.31 -6.02 -11.12
C ASN A 30 -0.25 -6.54 -12.45
N GLU A 31 0.28 -6.03 -13.56
CA GLU A 31 -0.07 -6.44 -14.93
C GLU A 31 0.18 -7.93 -15.21
N ASN A 32 1.10 -8.56 -14.47
CA ASN A 32 1.42 -9.98 -14.59
C ASN A 32 0.50 -10.86 -13.72
N HIS A 33 -0.60 -10.29 -13.20
CA HIS A 33 -1.53 -10.95 -12.27
C HIS A 33 -0.87 -11.48 -10.97
N MET A 34 0.33 -11.01 -10.62
CA MET A 34 0.98 -11.34 -9.36
C MET A 34 0.45 -10.47 -8.23
N PHE A 35 0.29 -11.06 -7.05
CA PHE A 35 -0.16 -10.38 -5.85
C PHE A 35 1.03 -9.93 -5.00
N LEU A 36 0.99 -8.69 -4.55
CA LEU A 36 2.04 -8.09 -3.74
C LEU A 36 1.43 -7.62 -2.43
N ASP A 37 1.90 -8.21 -1.33
CA ASP A 37 1.49 -7.85 0.03
C ASP A 37 2.34 -6.68 0.49
N ILE A 38 1.74 -5.53 0.79
CA ILE A 38 2.44 -4.31 1.15
C ILE A 38 2.02 -3.84 2.54
N SER A 39 2.99 -3.71 3.45
CA SER A 39 2.80 -3.12 4.78
C SER A 39 3.29 -1.67 4.81
N LEU A 40 2.35 -0.74 4.96
CA LEU A 40 2.60 0.69 5.12
C LEU A 40 2.65 1.07 6.59
N TRP A 41 3.52 2.02 6.95
CA TRP A 41 3.72 2.46 8.33
C TRP A 41 3.53 3.97 8.48
N SER A 42 3.12 4.36 9.70
CA SER A 42 3.05 5.73 10.21
C SER A 42 2.35 6.69 9.24
N ASP A 43 3.01 7.76 8.81
CA ASP A 43 2.39 8.81 8.01
C ASP A 43 1.91 8.30 6.65
N ILE A 44 2.59 7.31 6.08
CA ILE A 44 2.19 6.71 4.80
C ILE A 44 0.88 5.93 4.98
N ALA A 45 0.76 5.16 6.07
CA ALA A 45 -0.46 4.44 6.40
C ALA A 45 -1.62 5.38 6.76
N ARG A 46 -1.33 6.52 7.41
CA ARG A 46 -2.33 7.55 7.72
C ARG A 46 -2.84 8.28 6.49
N ASN A 47 -1.95 8.61 5.56
CA ASN A 47 -2.30 9.34 4.34
C ASN A 47 -3.06 8.45 3.36
N LEU A 48 -2.72 7.15 3.29
CA LEU A 48 -3.46 6.15 2.52
C LEU A 48 -4.61 5.52 3.29
N ASN A 49 -5.09 6.16 4.36
CA ASN A 49 -6.13 5.55 5.19
C ASN A 49 -7.34 5.16 4.34
N GLY A 50 -8.01 4.09 4.78
CA GLY A 50 -9.04 3.42 4.00
C GLY A 50 -10.22 4.30 3.61
N GLN A 51 -10.39 5.53 4.13
CA GLN A 51 -11.46 6.42 3.64
C GLN A 51 -11.18 6.96 2.24
N GLU A 52 -9.97 7.42 1.94
CA GLU A 52 -9.64 7.89 0.59
C GLU A 52 -9.67 6.74 -0.42
N LEU A 53 -9.10 5.59 -0.07
CA LEU A 53 -9.14 4.41 -0.94
C LEU A 53 -10.54 3.80 -1.06
N ALA A 54 -11.38 3.83 -0.01
CA ALA A 54 -12.76 3.36 -0.10
C ALA A 54 -13.65 4.32 -0.91
N VAL A 55 -13.38 5.63 -0.86
CA VAL A 55 -14.05 6.62 -1.71
C VAL A 55 -13.60 6.45 -3.17
N LEU A 56 -12.31 6.22 -3.41
CA LEU A 56 -11.76 5.97 -4.74
C LEU A 56 -12.23 4.63 -5.33
N GLY A 57 -12.34 3.57 -4.52
CA GLY A 57 -12.84 2.25 -4.93
C GLY A 57 -14.31 2.26 -5.34
N ARG A 58 -15.10 3.26 -4.93
CA ARG A 58 -16.47 3.47 -5.43
C ARG A 58 -16.52 4.05 -6.84
N SER A 59 -15.41 4.64 -7.32
CA SER A 59 -15.31 5.29 -8.63
C SER A 59 -14.65 4.42 -9.70
N GLY A 60 -14.16 3.23 -9.34
CA GLY A 60 -13.47 2.30 -10.24
C GLY A 60 -12.22 1.68 -9.63
N PRO A 61 -11.48 0.85 -10.38
CA PRO A 61 -10.22 0.29 -9.93
C PRO A 61 -9.20 1.41 -9.67
N VAL A 62 -8.56 1.38 -8.50
CA VAL A 62 -7.54 2.36 -8.09
C VAL A 62 -6.16 1.82 -8.43
N MET A 63 -5.39 2.57 -9.20
CA MET A 63 -3.99 2.27 -9.46
C MET A 63 -3.12 2.93 -8.40
N LEU A 64 -2.17 2.17 -7.84
CA LEU A 64 -1.22 2.69 -6.87
C LEU A 64 0.20 2.45 -7.39
N ALA A 65 0.95 3.54 -7.57
CA ALA A 65 2.40 3.48 -7.72
C ALA A 65 3.06 3.71 -6.36
N VAL A 66 3.93 2.79 -5.96
CA VAL A 66 4.71 2.88 -4.74
C VAL A 66 6.18 2.66 -5.05
N CYS A 67 7.05 3.56 -4.58
CA CYS A 67 8.50 3.46 -4.74
C CYS A 67 9.23 3.36 -3.38
N SER A 68 10.49 2.91 -3.44
CA SER A 68 11.36 2.76 -2.26
C SER A 68 10.82 1.83 -1.18
N LEU A 69 10.27 0.67 -1.59
CA LEU A 69 9.86 -0.41 -0.69
C LEU A 69 11.02 -1.36 -0.41
N ARG A 70 11.02 -1.98 0.77
CA ARG A 70 11.92 -3.09 1.11
C ARG A 70 11.20 -4.42 0.93
N VAL A 71 11.85 -5.39 0.29
CA VAL A 71 11.39 -6.79 0.24
C VAL A 71 11.64 -7.44 1.61
N THR A 72 10.61 -8.03 2.20
CA THR A 72 10.68 -8.72 3.50
C THR A 72 10.57 -10.23 3.37
N GLY A 73 10.04 -10.74 2.26
CA GLY A 73 9.97 -12.16 1.99
C GLY A 73 9.19 -12.49 0.71
N ALA A 74 9.12 -13.78 0.41
CA ALA A 74 8.22 -14.31 -0.62
C ALA A 74 6.93 -14.83 0.03
N THR A 75 5.80 -14.63 -0.63
CA THR A 75 4.50 -15.20 -0.23
C THR A 75 4.00 -16.14 -1.33
N LYS A 76 2.96 -16.93 -1.04
CA LYS A 76 2.39 -17.85 -2.05
C LYS A 76 1.87 -17.12 -3.30
N GLY A 77 1.58 -15.83 -3.21
CA GLY A 77 1.04 -15.00 -4.31
C GLY A 77 2.06 -14.06 -4.97
N GLY A 78 3.29 -13.96 -4.44
CA GLY A 78 4.32 -13.06 -4.94
C GLY A 78 5.33 -12.65 -3.86
N TYR A 79 5.43 -11.35 -3.59
CA TYR A 79 6.39 -10.79 -2.62
C TYR A 79 5.68 -10.01 -1.52
N SER A 80 6.25 -10.09 -0.31
CA SER A 80 5.92 -9.19 0.78
C SER A 80 6.90 -8.01 0.79
N LEU A 81 6.33 -6.82 0.90
CA LEU A 81 7.02 -5.54 0.83
C LEU A 81 6.64 -4.71 2.04
N THR A 82 7.57 -3.92 2.56
CA THR A 82 7.28 -2.95 3.62
C THR A 82 7.80 -1.57 3.28
N SER A 83 7.06 -0.56 3.71
CA SER A 83 7.48 0.83 3.58
C SER A 83 8.74 1.13 4.38
N THR A 84 9.52 2.06 3.85
CA THR A 84 10.72 2.63 4.44
C THR A 84 10.50 4.13 4.62
N PRO A 85 11.36 4.86 5.37
CA PRO A 85 11.25 6.31 5.48
C PRO A 85 11.30 7.06 4.14
N GLY A 86 11.87 6.45 3.09
CA GLY A 86 11.91 7.01 1.74
C GLY A 86 10.76 6.59 0.83
N THR A 87 9.80 5.80 1.33
CA THR A 87 8.67 5.33 0.53
C THR A 87 7.77 6.48 0.12
N ARG A 88 7.37 6.49 -1.15
CA ARG A 88 6.38 7.41 -1.69
C ARG A 88 5.29 6.64 -2.42
N CYS A 89 4.08 7.18 -2.35
CA CYS A 89 2.89 6.60 -2.95
C CYS A 89 2.22 7.65 -3.85
N VAL A 90 1.77 7.22 -5.01
CA VAL A 90 1.01 8.03 -5.97
C VAL A 90 -0.24 7.24 -6.36
N LEU A 91 -1.40 7.86 -6.16
CA LEU A 91 -2.69 7.32 -6.57
C LEU A 91 -2.98 7.72 -8.01
N ASN A 92 -3.46 6.78 -8.81
CA ASN A 92 -3.78 6.93 -10.23
C ASN A 92 -2.71 7.73 -10.97
N PRO A 93 -1.45 7.27 -10.98
CA PRO A 93 -0.39 7.95 -11.71
C PRO A 93 -0.81 8.06 -13.17
N VAL A 94 -0.72 9.27 -13.74
CA VAL A 94 -0.82 9.45 -15.18
C VAL A 94 0.41 8.83 -15.83
N SER A 95 0.19 7.75 -16.57
CA SER A 95 1.19 7.26 -17.51
C SER A 95 1.19 8.26 -18.68
N GLU A 96 2.27 9.02 -18.84
CA GLU A 96 2.53 9.59 -20.17
C GLU A 96 2.75 8.40 -21.10
N MET A 97 1.83 8.21 -22.05
CA MET A 97 1.86 7.19 -23.09
C MET A 97 2.40 7.81 -24.37
#